data_AF-A0AAC8YLV9-F1
#
_entry.id   AF-A0AAC8YLV9-F1
#
_cell.length_a   1.000
_cell.length_b   1.000
_cell.length_c   1.000
_cell.angle_alpha   90.00
_cell.angle_beta   90.00
_cell.angle_gamma   90.00
#
_symmetry.space_group_name_H-M   'P 1'
#
loop_
_entity.id
_entity.type
_entity.pdbx_description
1 polymer ?
#
loop_
_entity_poly.entity_id
_entity_poly.type
_entity_poly.pdbx_seq_one_letter_code
_entity_poly.pdbx_strand_id
1 'polypeptide(L)'
;MGYMHDTWVYVDQYESGPFGERHIQVKSFDNFADAQSYVQASQIPLSAYLATNGWFAVTLNDTYDQQMASKLVKVMKENGTIPDDAYMTYGNTYARKVCCQ
;
A
#
# COMPACT_ATOMS: atom_id res chain seq x y z
N MET A 1 -36.69 7.04 -20.90
CA MET A 1 -37.06 6.52 -19.57
C MET A 1 -36.14 5.32 -19.30
N GLY A 2 -35.18 5.29 -18.38
CA GLY A 2 -34.54 6.25 -17.51
C GLY A 2 -33.19 5.60 -17.13
N TYR A 3 -32.10 6.37 -17.14
CA TYR A 3 -30.78 5.88 -16.80
C TYR A 3 -30.72 5.66 -15.28
N MET A 4 -30.47 4.43 -14.83
CA MET A 4 -30.22 4.15 -13.42
C MET A 4 -28.79 4.61 -13.11
N HIS A 5 -28.68 5.72 -12.39
CA HIS A 5 -27.45 6.23 -11.81
C HIS A 5 -27.07 5.33 -10.63
N ASP A 6 -25.98 4.57 -10.76
CA ASP A 6 -25.28 4.00 -9.61
C ASP A 6 -24.83 5.16 -8.70
N THR A 7 -25.45 5.24 -7.54
CA THR A 7 -25.15 6.27 -6.55
C THR A 7 -23.93 5.83 -5.77
N TRP A 8 -22.75 6.29 -6.20
CA TRP A 8 -21.51 6.08 -5.46
C TRP A 8 -21.50 6.98 -4.23
N VAL A 9 -21.60 6.36 -3.05
CA VAL A 9 -21.48 7.04 -1.77
C VAL A 9 -20.00 7.36 -1.55
N TYR A 10 -19.63 8.62 -1.78
CA TYR A 10 -18.30 9.16 -1.49
C TYR A 10 -18.18 9.32 0.03
N VAL A 11 -17.41 8.44 0.68
CA VAL A 11 -17.07 8.57 2.10
C VAL A 11 -15.79 9.40 2.20
N ASP A 12 -15.96 10.68 2.53
CA ASP A 12 -14.95 11.74 2.67
C ASP A 12 -13.95 11.54 3.84
N GLN A 13 -13.83 10.33 4.41
CA GLN A 13 -12.94 10.05 5.54
C GLN A 13 -11.91 8.95 5.28
N TYR A 14 -11.82 8.46 4.04
CA TYR A 14 -10.65 7.72 3.60
C TYR A 14 -9.86 8.66 2.70
N GLU A 15 -8.57 8.89 2.99
CA GLU A 15 -7.61 9.36 1.99
C GLU A 15 -7.52 8.28 0.89
N SER A 16 -8.57 8.15 0.09
CA SER A 16 -8.53 7.44 -1.16
C SER A 16 -7.78 8.37 -2.09
N GLY A 17 -6.46 8.14 -2.22
CA GLY A 17 -5.75 8.56 -3.42
C GLY A 17 -6.58 8.19 -4.66
N PRO A 18 -6.48 8.98 -5.74
CA PRO A 18 -7.38 8.90 -6.89
C PRO A 18 -7.61 7.43 -7.29
N PHE A 19 -8.88 7.06 -7.42
CA PHE A 19 -9.33 5.73 -7.83
C PHE A 19 -8.45 5.15 -8.95
N GLY A 20 -7.56 4.21 -8.61
CA GLY A 20 -6.63 3.61 -9.56
C GLY A 20 -5.21 3.39 -9.05
N GLU A 21 -4.82 4.03 -7.95
CA GLU A 21 -3.47 3.87 -7.42
C GLU A 21 -3.37 2.63 -6.49
N ARG A 22 -2.35 1.81 -6.74
CA ARG A 22 -2.05 0.58 -6.01
C ARG A 22 -0.89 0.79 -5.07
N HIS A 23 -1.06 0.27 -3.86
CA HIS A 23 0.04 0.09 -2.94
C HIS A 23 0.79 -1.19 -3.30
N ILE A 24 2.11 -1.16 -3.19
CA ILE A 24 2.92 -2.37 -3.25
C ILE A 24 3.26 -2.72 -1.81
N GLN A 25 2.60 -3.74 -1.28
CA GLN A 25 2.89 -4.28 0.03
C GLN A 25 4.10 -5.21 -0.09
N VAL A 26 5.14 -4.89 0.66
CA VAL A 26 6.37 -5.66 0.69
C VAL A 26 6.40 -6.61 1.89
N LYS A 27 5.74 -6.25 2.99
CA LYS A 27 5.68 -7.07 4.19
C LYS A 27 4.53 -6.67 5.11
N SER A 28 4.23 -7.50 6.10
CA SER A 28 3.41 -7.13 7.25
C SER A 28 4.00 -7.67 8.54
N PHE A 29 3.80 -6.94 9.62
CA PHE A 29 4.24 -7.29 10.97
C PHE A 29 3.03 -7.23 11.92
N ASP A 30 3.08 -8.00 12.99
CA ASP A 30 2.09 -7.97 14.07
C ASP A 30 2.35 -6.83 15.08
N ASN A 31 3.53 -6.22 15.02
CA ASN A 31 3.95 -5.14 15.91
C ASN A 31 4.57 -3.96 15.15
N PHE A 32 4.45 -2.77 15.76
CA PHE A 32 4.93 -1.52 15.16
C PHE A 32 6.45 -1.40 15.16
N ALA A 33 7.14 -1.90 16.19
CA ALA A 33 8.58 -1.75 16.34
C ALA A 33 9.36 -2.44 15.21
N ASP A 34 8.93 -3.64 14.81
CA ASP A 34 9.51 -4.39 13.70
C ASP A 34 9.19 -3.73 12.36
N ALA A 35 7.94 -3.25 12.18
CA ALA A 35 7.55 -2.52 10.98
C ALA A 35 8.38 -1.24 10.81
N GLN A 36 8.57 -0.47 11.88
CA GLN A 36 9.38 0.74 11.89
C GLN A 36 10.86 0.43 11.61
N SER A 37 11.42 -0.57 12.28
CA SER A 37 12.81 -0.98 12.07
C SER A 37 13.05 -1.45 10.64
N TYR A 38 12.10 -2.16 10.04
CA TYR A 38 12.16 -2.59 8.65
C TYR A 38 12.11 -1.41 7.67
N VAL A 39 11.24 -0.42 7.91
CA VAL A 39 11.19 0.81 7.11
C VAL A 39 12.51 1.58 7.21
N GLN A 40 13.08 1.71 8.42
CA GLN A 40 14.35 2.41 8.65
C GLN A 40 15.58 1.70 8.07
N ALA A 41 15.56 0.37 8.04
CA ALA A 41 16.65 -0.43 7.46
C ALA A 41 16.60 -0.48 5.93
N SER A 42 15.47 -0.09 5.33
CA SER A 42 15.27 -0.14 3.89
C SER A 42 16.01 0.99 3.18
N GLN A 43 16.59 0.67 2.02
CA GLN A 43 17.25 1.65 1.15
C GLN A 43 16.27 2.35 0.20
N ILE A 44 15.02 1.89 0.16
CA ILE A 44 13.94 2.47 -0.64
C ILE A 44 12.91 3.14 0.28
N PRO A 45 12.24 4.20 -0.19
CA PRO A 45 11.22 4.88 0.60
C PRO A 45 10.03 3.95 0.85
N LEU A 46 9.94 3.45 2.07
CA LEU A 46 8.85 2.62 2.56
C LEU A 46 7.97 3.41 3.52
N SER A 47 6.71 3.00 3.63
CA SER A 47 5.75 3.55 4.57
C SER A 47 5.05 2.42 5.31
N ALA A 48 4.84 2.63 6.61
CA ALA A 48 4.10 1.68 7.43
C ALA A 48 2.66 2.15 7.63
N TYR A 49 1.71 1.24 7.45
CA TYR A 49 0.28 1.44 7.58
C TYR A 49 -0.28 0.47 8.62
N LEU A 50 -1.19 0.95 9.46
CA LEU A 50 -1.99 0.09 10.31
C LEU A 50 -3.17 -0.43 9.49
N ALA A 51 -3.25 -1.74 9.32
CA ALA A 51 -4.36 -2.43 8.68
C ALA A 51 -5.53 -2.59 9.66
N THR A 52 -6.74 -2.74 9.12
CA THR A 52 -7.97 -2.87 9.91
C THR A 52 -8.04 -4.13 10.77
N ASN A 53 -7.21 -5.13 10.46
CA ASN A 53 -7.04 -6.35 11.24
C ASN A 53 -6.04 -6.21 12.42
N GLY A 54 -5.49 -5.01 12.64
CA GLY A 54 -4.53 -4.72 13.72
C GLY A 54 -3.07 -4.98 13.37
N TRP A 55 -2.77 -5.42 12.14
CA TRP A 55 -1.39 -5.65 11.69
C TRP A 55 -0.79 -4.38 11.06
N PHE A 56 0.52 -4.32 11.03
CA PHE A 56 1.29 -3.24 10.42
C PHE A 56 1.80 -3.66 9.04
N ALA A 57 1.17 -3.17 7.99
CA ALA A 57 1.60 -3.39 6.62
C ALA A 57 2.70 -2.40 6.25
N VAL A 58 3.79 -2.89 5.66
CA VAL A 58 4.82 -2.04 5.06
C VAL A 58 4.64 -2.05 3.56
N THR A 59 4.50 -0.85 2.98
CA THR A 59 4.35 -0.64 1.55
C THR A 59 5.42 0.31 1.03
N LEU A 60 5.54 0.43 -0.29
CA LEU A 60 6.22 1.58 -0.89
C LEU A 60 5.52 2.89 -0.46
N ASN A 61 6.29 3.98 -0.39
CA ASN A 61 5.76 5.29 0.00
C ASN A 61 4.77 5.84 -1.02
N ASP A 62 5.06 5.65 -2.31
CA ASP A 62 4.20 6.10 -3.40
C ASP A 62 3.23 5.00 -3.85
N THR A 63 2.14 5.45 -4.46
CA THR A 63 1.13 4.61 -5.08
C THR A 63 1.30 4.67 -6.61
N TYR A 64 0.97 3.58 -7.30
CA TYR A 64 1.24 3.44 -8.73
C TYR A 64 0.03 2.88 -9.48
N ASP A 65 -0.12 3.20 -10.77
CA ASP A 65 -1.14 2.55 -11.59
C ASP A 65 -0.89 1.03 -11.71
N GLN A 66 -1.90 0.27 -12.15
CA GLN A 66 -1.83 -1.18 -12.32
C GLN A 66 -0.60 -1.66 -13.09
N GLN A 67 -0.32 -1.06 -14.24
CA GLN A 67 0.72 -1.53 -15.14
C GLN A 67 2.10 -1.18 -14.57
N MET A 68 2.25 0.04 -14.06
CA MET A 68 3.49 0.48 -13.41
C MET A 68 3.77 -0.32 -12.13
N ALA A 69 2.76 -0.55 -11.29
CA ALA A 69 2.91 -1.36 -10.08
C ALA A 69 3.39 -2.79 -10.41
N SER A 70 2.78 -3.44 -11.40
CA SER A 70 3.18 -4.79 -11.82
C SER A 70 4.61 -4.84 -12.34
N LYS A 71 5.03 -3.82 -13.12
CA LYS A 71 6.40 -3.70 -13.63
C LYS A 71 7.40 -3.43 -12.50
N LEU A 72 7.08 -2.53 -11.58
CA LEU A 72 7.91 -2.19 -10.42
C LEU A 72 8.11 -3.40 -9.52
N VAL A 73 7.04 -4.12 -9.17
CA VAL A 73 7.13 -5.35 -8.36
C VAL A 73 8.08 -6.34 -9.02
N LYS A 74 7.97 -6.54 -10.34
CA LYS A 74 8.85 -7.45 -11.06
C LYS A 74 10.32 -7.00 -11.00
N VAL A 75 10.60 -5.75 -11.36
CA VAL A 75 11.96 -5.21 -11.39
C VAL A 75 12.59 -5.17 -10.00
N MET A 76 11.83 -4.79 -8.97
CA MET A 76 12.32 -4.73 -7.60
C MET A 76 12.57 -6.13 -7.02
N LYS A 77 11.78 -7.13 -7.40
CA LYS A 77 12.07 -8.54 -7.07
C LYS A 77 13.32 -9.04 -7.77
N GLU A 78 13.46 -8.75 -9.07
CA GLU A 78 14.67 -9.09 -9.84
C GLU A 78 15.93 -8.44 -9.26
N ASN A 79 15.82 -7.22 -8.75
CA ASN A 79 16.90 -6.50 -8.08
C ASN A 79 17.09 -6.86 -6.60
N GLY A 80 16.23 -7.72 -6.02
CA GLY A 80 16.25 -8.07 -4.59
C GLY A 80 15.95 -6.92 -3.63
N THR A 81 15.34 -5.83 -4.12
CA THR A 81 15.03 -4.63 -3.32
C THR A 81 13.74 -4.80 -2.52
N ILE A 82 12.84 -5.67 -2.97
CA ILE A 82 11.66 -6.12 -2.24
C ILE A 82 11.64 -7.65 -2.23
N PRO A 83 11.02 -8.28 -1.22
CA PRO A 83 10.96 -9.72 -1.13
C PRO A 83 9.99 -10.33 -2.17
N ASP A 84 10.19 -11.61 -2.49
CA ASP A 84 9.42 -12.31 -3.52
C ASP A 84 7.93 -12.49 -3.18
N ASP A 85 7.57 -12.43 -1.90
CA ASP A 85 6.19 -12.44 -1.41
C ASP A 85 5.50 -11.07 -1.54
N ALA A 86 6.21 -10.02 -1.97
CA ALA A 86 5.62 -8.70 -2.17
C ALA A 86 4.52 -8.73 -3.24
N TYR A 87 3.42 -8.03 -2.99
CA TYR A 87 2.26 -8.01 -3.86
C TYR A 87 1.62 -6.62 -3.92
N MET A 88 0.92 -6.35 -5.03
CA MET A 88 0.13 -5.14 -5.17
C MET A 88 -1.23 -5.30 -4.51
N THR A 89 -1.68 -4.29 -3.78
CA THR A 89 -2.98 -4.25 -3.11
C THR A 89 -3.62 -2.87 -3.20
N TYR A 90 -4.90 -2.80 -2.88
CA TYR A 90 -5.66 -1.56 -2.84
C TYR A 90 -5.52 -0.90 -1.46
N GLY A 91 -5.48 0.44 -1.45
CA GLY A 91 -5.31 1.24 -0.23
C GLY A 91 -6.48 1.14 0.76
N ASN A 92 -7.62 0.59 0.33
CA ASN A 92 -8.81 0.36 1.16
C ASN A 92 -8.59 -0.65 2.30
N THR A 93 -7.43 -1.33 2.34
CA THR A 93 -7.08 -2.27 3.41
C THR A 93 -6.41 -1.56 4.60
N TYR A 94 -5.99 -0.31 4.44
CA TYR A 94 -5.17 0.43 5.41
C TYR A 94 -5.98 1.49 6.14
N ALA A 95 -6.09 1.34 7.46
CA ALA A 95 -6.84 2.26 8.30
C ALA A 95 -6.15 3.62 8.47
N ARG A 96 -4.81 3.64 8.55
CA ARG A 96 -4.01 4.88 8.61
C ARG A 96 -2.53 4.64 8.35
N LYS A 97 -1.82 5.65 7.85
CA LYS A 97 -0.35 5.69 7.84
C LYS A 97 0.16 5.92 9.27
N VAL A 98 1.11 5.11 9.73
CA VAL A 98 1.63 5.17 11.11
C VAL A 98 3.10 5.53 11.20
N CYS A 99 3.89 5.35 10.15
CA CYS A 99 5.27 5.83 10.14
C CYS A 99 5.75 6.21 8.74
N CYS A 100 6.40 7.38 8.78
CA CYS A 100 7.57 7.85 8.04
C CYS A 100 7.43 7.99 6.51
N GLN A 101 7.81 9.19 6.02
CA GLN A 101 8.07 9.54 4.62
C GLN A 101 9.58 9.61 4.41
#